data_AF-A0A174HKL6-F1
#
_entry.id   AF-A0A174HKL6-F1
#
_cell.length_a   1.000
_cell.length_b   1.000
_cell.length_c   1.000
_cell.angle_alpha   90.00
_cell.angle_beta   90.00
_cell.angle_gamma   90.00
#
_symmetry.space_group_name_H-M   'P 1'
#
loop_
_entity.id
_entity.type
_entity.pdbx_description
1 polymer ?
#
loop_
_entity_poly.entity_id
_entity_poly.type
_entity_poly.pdbx_seq_one_letter_code
_entity_poly.pdbx_strand_id
1 'polypeptide(L)'
;MKNNYFIRIAALFCLMQQVLVGPMAYAQEGFTAYDIAAKADNYYPASVSASQLFRKPAEDIDFATGQATIRIPIYEIHTADFTLPISIYYTTGGIKVNQLNGSVALGWQLDAEPMITRNTRGKPDEVSTLLQGSLIKEDSENYRRLVGKGETDPMQDIFIIVC
;
A
#
# COMPACT_ATOMS: atom_id res chain seq x y z
N MET A 1 -25.37 60.02 37.46
CA MET A 1 -24.16 59.33 37.95
C MET A 1 -24.28 57.79 38.10
N LYS A 2 -25.46 57.16 37.97
CA LYS A 2 -25.64 55.69 38.11
C LYS A 2 -25.39 54.86 36.83
N ASN A 3 -25.45 55.49 35.64
CA ASN A 3 -25.36 54.79 34.36
C ASN A 3 -23.95 54.23 34.04
N ASN A 4 -22.91 54.92 34.52
CA ASN A 4 -21.52 54.56 34.21
C ASN A 4 -21.04 53.34 35.00
N TYR A 5 -21.65 53.06 36.17
CA TYR A 5 -21.33 51.90 36.98
C TYR A 5 -21.88 50.61 36.37
N PHE A 6 -23.11 50.66 35.83
CA PHE A 6 -23.73 49.50 35.20
C PHE A 6 -22.96 49.06 33.94
N ILE A 7 -22.53 50.03 33.12
CA ILE A 7 -21.71 49.78 31.93
C ILE A 7 -20.34 49.19 32.31
N ARG A 8 -19.72 49.68 33.39
CA ARG A 8 -18.43 49.15 33.88
C ARG A 8 -18.54 47.73 34.44
N ILE A 9 -19.62 47.42 35.16
CA ILE A 9 -19.86 46.07 35.70
C ILE A 9 -20.19 45.10 34.55
N ALA A 10 -20.99 45.50 33.58
CA ALA A 10 -21.27 44.69 32.39
C ALA A 10 -20.00 44.45 31.54
N ALA A 11 -19.13 45.44 31.41
CA ALA A 11 -17.84 45.30 30.70
C ALA A 11 -16.88 44.34 31.43
N LEU A 12 -16.82 44.39 32.76
CA LEU A 12 -16.03 43.45 33.56
C LEU A 12 -16.58 42.02 33.51
N PHE A 13 -17.91 41.86 33.48
CA PHE A 13 -18.54 40.55 33.32
C PHE A 13 -18.27 39.96 31.94
N CYS A 14 -18.32 40.78 30.88
CA CYS A 14 -17.97 40.38 29.51
C CYS A 14 -16.48 39.97 29.39
N LEU A 15 -15.57 40.73 30.03
CA LEU A 15 -14.14 40.39 30.08
C LEU A 15 -13.88 39.07 30.86
N MET A 16 -14.61 38.81 31.94
CA MET A 16 -14.53 37.55 32.69
C MET A 16 -15.02 36.35 31.87
N GLN A 17 -16.04 36.52 31.04
CA GLN A 17 -16.50 35.46 30.13
C GLN A 17 -15.48 35.13 29.04
N GLN A 18 -14.71 36.11 28.57
CA GLN A 18 -13.67 35.87 27.55
C GLN A 18 -12.47 35.10 28.10
N VAL A 19 -12.15 35.23 29.39
CA VAL A 19 -11.04 34.49 30.03
C VAL A 19 -11.40 33.02 30.28
N LEU A 20 -12.68 32.69 30.51
CA LEU A 20 -13.12 31.31 30.79
C LEU A 20 -13.21 30.43 29.53
N VAL A 21 -13.40 31.02 28.34
CA VAL A 21 -13.60 30.28 27.07
C VAL A 21 -12.28 30.13 26.28
N GLY A 22 -11.26 30.94 26.57
CA GLY A 22 -9.96 30.91 25.91
C GLY A 22 -9.21 29.55 25.90
N PRO A 23 -9.17 28.75 26.98
CA PRO A 23 -8.35 27.54 26.99
C PRO A 23 -8.95 26.35 26.20
N MET A 24 -10.20 26.42 25.73
CA MET A 24 -10.76 25.41 24.81
C MET A 24 -10.43 25.68 23.34
N ALA A 25 -9.86 26.85 23.03
CA ALA A 25 -9.53 27.27 21.65
C ALA A 25 -8.13 26.83 21.18
N TYR A 26 -7.37 26.10 22.00
CA TYR A 26 -6.27 25.29 21.48
C TYR A 26 -6.86 24.09 20.75
N ALA A 27 -7.27 24.33 19.50
CA ALA A 27 -7.49 23.28 18.52
C ALA A 27 -6.30 22.32 18.57
N GLN A 28 -6.54 21.06 18.87
CA GLN A 28 -5.55 20.01 18.69
C GLN A 28 -5.41 19.75 17.19
N GLU A 29 -4.73 20.64 16.48
CA GLU A 29 -4.05 20.28 15.23
C GLU A 29 -2.68 19.71 15.58
N GLY A 30 -2.68 18.63 16.38
CA GLY A 30 -1.52 17.79 16.51
C GLY A 30 -1.62 16.73 15.43
N PHE A 31 -0.76 16.78 14.41
CA PHE A 31 -0.58 15.67 13.48
C PHE A 31 -0.41 14.40 14.33
N THR A 32 -1.37 13.47 14.26
CA THR A 32 -1.24 12.21 14.97
C THR A 32 -0.12 11.41 14.33
N ALA A 33 0.49 10.48 15.07
CA ALA A 33 1.45 9.55 14.47
C ALA A 33 0.85 8.79 13.27
N TYR A 34 -0.48 8.60 13.25
CA TYR A 34 -1.20 8.05 12.11
C TYR A 34 -1.23 9.02 10.92
N ASP A 35 -1.41 10.32 11.14
CA ASP A 35 -1.38 11.33 10.07
C ASP A 35 0.03 11.50 9.48
N ILE A 36 1.09 11.38 10.30
CA ILE A 36 2.48 11.43 9.85
C ILE A 36 2.84 10.15 9.08
N ALA A 37 2.40 8.98 9.56
CA ALA A 37 2.61 7.71 8.87
C ALA A 37 1.77 7.58 7.59
N ALA A 38 0.54 8.10 7.58
CA ALA A 38 -0.31 8.18 6.39
C ALA A 38 0.24 9.15 5.35
N LYS A 39 1.05 10.14 5.75
CA LYS A 39 1.73 11.09 4.85
C LYS A 39 3.06 10.55 4.29
N ALA A 40 3.57 9.43 4.81
CA ALA A 40 4.73 8.74 4.25
C ALA A 40 4.29 7.91 3.03
N ASP A 41 3.88 8.59 1.96
CA ASP A 41 3.51 7.97 0.68
C ASP A 41 4.76 7.54 -0.10
N ASN A 42 5.50 6.59 0.45
CA ASN A 42 6.47 5.84 -0.33
C ASN A 42 5.72 4.69 -1.02
N TYR A 43 4.93 5.05 -2.03
CA TYR A 43 4.32 4.08 -2.93
C TYR A 43 5.41 3.53 -3.86
N TYR A 44 5.93 2.36 -3.52
CA TYR A 44 6.82 1.63 -4.40
C TYR A 44 5.96 0.83 -5.38
N PRO A 45 6.03 1.10 -6.70
CA PRO A 45 5.36 0.25 -7.66
C PRO A 45 5.95 -1.15 -7.57
N ALA A 46 5.12 -2.15 -7.89
CA ALA A 46 5.62 -3.52 -8.01
C ALA A 46 6.82 -3.56 -8.95
N SER A 47 7.79 -4.45 -8.66
CA SER A 47 8.98 -4.59 -9.50
C SER A 47 8.59 -4.77 -10.98
N VAL A 48 9.46 -4.37 -11.91
CA VAL A 48 9.17 -4.51 -13.34
C VAL A 48 8.83 -5.96 -13.71
N SER A 49 9.50 -6.94 -13.08
CA SER A 49 9.23 -8.37 -13.25
C SER A 49 7.85 -8.77 -12.69
N ALA A 50 7.48 -8.29 -11.50
CA ALA A 50 6.14 -8.54 -10.93
C ALA A 50 5.02 -7.83 -11.73
N SER A 51 5.29 -6.64 -12.26
CA SER A 51 4.35 -5.89 -13.09
C SER A 51 4.05 -6.57 -14.42
N GLN A 52 5.07 -7.23 -15.00
CA GLN A 52 4.90 -8.05 -16.20
C GLN A 52 3.96 -9.23 -15.97
N LEU A 53 3.91 -9.74 -14.73
CA LEU A 53 3.05 -10.83 -14.32
C LEU A 53 1.57 -10.48 -14.27
N PHE A 54 1.27 -9.26 -13.83
CA PHE A 54 -0.11 -8.76 -13.78
C PHE A 54 -0.68 -8.46 -15.16
N ARG A 55 0.16 -8.42 -16.19
CA ARG A 55 -0.30 -8.28 -17.57
C ARG A 55 -0.80 -9.63 -18.07
N LYS A 56 -2.05 -9.99 -17.75
CA LYS A 56 -2.71 -11.12 -18.44
C LYS A 56 -2.84 -10.77 -19.93
N PRO A 57 -2.23 -11.54 -20.83
CA PRO A 57 -2.40 -11.32 -22.26
C PRO A 57 -3.83 -11.71 -22.68
N ALA A 58 -4.32 -11.11 -23.76
CA ALA A 58 -5.55 -11.59 -24.39
C ALA A 58 -5.35 -13.03 -24.87
N GLU A 59 -6.38 -13.87 -24.77
CA GLU A 59 -6.31 -15.31 -25.05
C GLU A 59 -5.87 -15.61 -26.50
N ASP A 60 -6.33 -14.79 -27.45
CA ASP A 60 -5.99 -14.91 -28.87
C ASP A 60 -5.42 -13.61 -29.45
N ILE A 61 -6.30 -12.69 -29.83
CA ILE A 61 -5.98 -11.45 -30.51
C ILE A 61 -6.76 -10.33 -29.84
N ASP A 62 -6.03 -9.32 -29.39
CA ASP A 62 -6.63 -8.06 -29.00
C ASP A 62 -6.97 -7.27 -30.26
N PHE A 63 -8.26 -7.26 -30.63
CA PHE A 63 -8.75 -6.54 -31.80
C PHE A 63 -8.57 -5.02 -31.71
N ALA A 64 -8.46 -4.45 -30.50
CA ALA A 64 -8.27 -3.01 -30.34
C ALA A 64 -6.82 -2.58 -30.68
N THR A 65 -5.84 -3.42 -30.34
CA THR A 65 -4.41 -3.11 -30.54
C THR A 65 -3.76 -3.89 -31.68
N GLY A 66 -4.42 -4.93 -32.21
CA GLY A 66 -3.86 -5.86 -33.19
C GLY A 66 -2.78 -6.78 -32.63
N GLN A 67 -2.60 -6.81 -31.31
CA GLN A 67 -1.62 -7.68 -30.65
C GLN A 67 -2.17 -9.11 -30.57
N ALA A 68 -1.32 -10.09 -30.86
CA ALA A 68 -1.63 -11.51 -30.79
C ALA A 68 -0.79 -12.16 -29.71
N THR A 69 -1.34 -13.14 -28.99
CA THR A 69 -0.65 -13.89 -27.96
C THR A 69 -0.29 -15.27 -28.49
N ILE A 70 1.00 -15.57 -28.58
CA ILE A 70 1.51 -16.88 -28.97
C ILE A 70 1.79 -17.66 -27.69
N ARG A 71 1.08 -18.77 -27.48
CA ARG A 71 1.23 -19.65 -26.32
C ARG A 71 1.77 -21.01 -26.75
N ILE A 72 2.86 -21.44 -26.11
CA ILE A 72 3.53 -22.71 -26.39
C ILE A 72 3.47 -23.56 -25.11
N PRO A 73 2.72 -24.68 -25.10
CA PRO A 73 2.75 -25.63 -23.99
C PRO A 73 4.12 -26.31 -23.95
N ILE A 74 4.74 -26.35 -22.77
CA ILE A 74 6.05 -26.99 -22.56
C ILE A 74 5.86 -28.36 -21.92
N TYR A 75 5.04 -28.42 -20.88
CA TYR A 75 4.83 -29.64 -20.11
C TYR A 75 3.52 -29.58 -19.34
N GLU A 76 2.92 -30.73 -19.07
CA GLU A 76 1.76 -30.85 -18.19
C GLU A 76 2.15 -31.74 -17.01
N ILE A 77 2.04 -31.18 -15.80
CA ILE A 77 2.25 -31.95 -14.58
C ILE A 77 0.92 -32.63 -14.25
N HIS A 78 0.90 -33.96 -14.30
CA HIS A 78 -0.26 -34.76 -13.91
C HIS A 78 -0.11 -35.29 -12.50
N THR A 79 -1.05 -34.94 -11.63
CA THR A 79 -1.25 -35.54 -10.31
C THR A 79 -2.59 -36.28 -10.30
N ALA A 80 -2.86 -37.12 -9.29
CA ALA A 80 -4.14 -37.83 -9.17
C ALA A 80 -5.36 -36.87 -9.13
N ASP A 81 -5.19 -35.70 -8.50
CA ASP A 81 -6.28 -34.77 -8.23
C ASP A 81 -6.27 -33.50 -9.10
N PHE A 82 -5.16 -33.19 -9.79
CA PHE A 82 -5.06 -32.01 -10.65
C PHE A 82 -4.03 -32.17 -11.77
N THR A 83 -4.27 -31.48 -12.88
CA THR A 83 -3.30 -31.30 -13.98
C THR A 83 -2.92 -29.82 -14.03
N LEU A 84 -1.61 -29.54 -13.97
CA LEU A 84 -1.08 -28.19 -14.14
C LEU A 84 -0.38 -28.08 -15.50
N PRO A 85 -0.98 -27.36 -16.47
CA PRO A 85 -0.30 -27.05 -17.72
C PRO A 85 0.73 -25.95 -17.50
N ILE A 86 1.99 -26.25 -17.84
CA ILE A 86 3.09 -25.30 -17.89
C ILE A 86 3.26 -24.87 -19.34
N SER A 87 3.05 -23.59 -19.59
CA SER A 87 3.23 -23.00 -20.91
C SER A 87 4.06 -21.72 -20.83
N ILE A 88 4.60 -21.29 -21.96
CA ILE A 88 5.17 -19.95 -22.11
C ILE A 88 4.36 -19.18 -23.12
N TYR A 89 4.29 -17.86 -22.96
CA TYR A 89 3.66 -17.02 -23.95
C TYR A 89 4.48 -15.79 -24.30
N TYR A 90 4.23 -15.30 -25.49
CA TYR A 90 4.75 -14.06 -26.03
C TYR A 90 3.61 -13.25 -26.64
N THR A 91 3.47 -11.99 -26.26
CA THR A 91 2.52 -11.07 -26.88
C THR A 91 3.23 -10.24 -27.94
N THR A 92 2.72 -10.26 -29.17
CA THR A 92 3.24 -9.42 -30.25
C THR A 92 3.05 -7.94 -29.93
N GLY A 93 3.88 -7.07 -30.51
CA GLY A 93 3.96 -5.65 -30.10
C GLY A 93 5.39 -5.15 -29.92
N GLY A 94 6.37 -6.06 -30.02
CA GLY A 94 7.79 -5.76 -29.95
C GLY A 94 8.32 -5.68 -28.53
N ILE A 95 9.65 -5.63 -28.43
CA ILE A 95 10.36 -5.51 -27.16
C ILE A 95 10.68 -4.04 -26.91
N LYS A 96 10.32 -3.51 -25.73
CA LYS A 96 10.68 -2.14 -25.36
C LYS A 96 12.16 -2.06 -24.97
N VAL A 97 12.81 -0.92 -25.25
CA VAL A 97 14.25 -0.72 -24.92
C VAL A 97 14.54 -0.90 -23.42
N ASN A 98 13.61 -0.48 -22.56
CA ASN A 98 13.73 -0.63 -21.11
C ASN A 98 13.02 -1.89 -20.58
N GLN A 99 12.77 -2.88 -21.44
CA GLN A 99 12.19 -4.15 -21.01
C GLN A 99 13.28 -5.03 -20.43
N LEU A 100 13.12 -5.41 -19.17
CA LEU A 100 14.02 -6.34 -18.52
C LEU A 100 13.73 -7.78 -18.98
N ASN A 101 14.77 -8.61 -18.95
CA ASN A 101 14.65 -10.04 -19.18
C ASN A 101 13.78 -10.67 -18.09
N GLY A 102 12.80 -11.48 -18.50
CA GLY A 102 11.98 -12.25 -17.58
C GLY A 102 12.69 -13.52 -17.10
N SER A 103 11.96 -14.39 -16.41
CA SER A 103 12.46 -15.69 -15.95
C SER A 103 12.80 -16.67 -17.08
N VAL A 104 12.15 -16.53 -18.25
CA VAL A 104 12.35 -17.39 -19.42
C VAL A 104 13.25 -16.72 -20.45
N ALA A 105 12.80 -15.61 -21.03
CA ALA A 105 13.54 -14.83 -22.01
C ALA A 105 12.92 -13.43 -22.16
N LEU A 106 13.57 -12.57 -22.93
CA LEU A 106 13.10 -11.21 -23.17
C LEU A 106 11.79 -11.25 -23.97
N GLY A 107 10.71 -10.73 -23.37
CA GLY A 107 9.36 -10.77 -23.96
C GLY A 107 8.58 -12.05 -23.73
N TRP A 108 9.24 -13.13 -23.29
CA TRP A 108 8.58 -14.39 -22.96
C TRP A 108 8.25 -14.43 -21.48
N GLN A 109 7.03 -14.86 -21.18
CA GLN A 109 6.56 -15.04 -19.81
C GLN A 109 6.20 -16.49 -19.58
N LEU A 110 6.54 -17.00 -18.39
CA LEU A 110 6.12 -18.32 -17.93
C LEU A 110 4.69 -18.23 -17.43
N ASP A 111 3.83 -19.06 -17.98
CA ASP A 111 2.51 -19.32 -17.44
C ASP A 111 2.49 -20.69 -16.76
N ALA A 112 2.67 -20.62 -15.46
CA ALA A 112 2.63 -21.75 -14.55
C ALA A 112 1.91 -21.27 -13.28
N GLU A 113 0.61 -21.54 -13.21
CA GLU A 113 -0.19 -21.28 -12.01
C GLU A 113 0.18 -22.29 -10.90
N PRO A 114 0.03 -21.96 -9.61
CA PRO A 114 -0.25 -20.66 -9.03
C PRO A 114 1.02 -19.84 -8.79
N MET A 115 0.89 -18.52 -8.80
CA MET A 115 2.02 -17.63 -8.56
C MET A 115 1.70 -16.59 -7.49
N ILE A 116 2.68 -16.34 -6.61
CA ILE A 116 2.56 -15.41 -5.50
C ILE A 116 3.55 -14.29 -5.71
N THR A 117 3.07 -13.05 -5.65
CA THR A 117 3.89 -11.84 -5.71
C THR A 117 3.54 -10.94 -4.53
N ARG A 118 4.54 -10.19 -4.04
CA ARG A 118 4.42 -9.31 -2.89
C ARG A 118 4.77 -7.89 -3.32
N ASN A 119 3.90 -6.95 -2.98
CA ASN A 119 4.22 -5.53 -3.01
C ASN A 119 4.53 -5.06 -1.58
N THR A 120 5.79 -4.75 -1.31
CA THR A 120 6.25 -4.30 0.01
C THR A 120 5.93 -2.83 0.20
N ARG A 121 5.20 -2.50 1.27
CA ARG A 121 4.78 -1.13 1.61
C ARG A 121 5.48 -0.67 2.87
N GLY A 122 6.54 0.11 2.72
CA GLY A 122 7.34 0.53 3.87
C GLY A 122 8.40 -0.52 4.19
N LYS A 123 8.27 -1.23 5.31
CA LYS A 123 9.21 -2.30 5.68
C LYS A 123 8.58 -3.67 5.47
N PRO A 124 9.38 -4.69 5.12
CA PRO A 124 8.86 -6.05 5.01
C PRO A 124 8.18 -6.51 6.31
N ASP A 125 6.94 -6.99 6.19
CA ASP A 125 6.13 -7.50 7.31
C ASP A 125 6.82 -8.57 8.17
N GLU A 126 7.75 -9.37 7.62
CA GLU A 126 8.54 -10.32 8.42
C GLU A 126 9.45 -9.66 9.46
N VAL A 127 9.79 -8.40 9.27
CA VAL A 127 10.66 -7.62 10.16
C VAL A 127 9.84 -6.71 11.07
N SER A 128 8.76 -6.12 10.55
CA SER A 128 7.96 -5.11 11.26
C SER A 128 6.72 -5.68 11.95
N THR A 129 5.96 -6.55 11.30
CA THR A 129 4.57 -6.85 11.70
C THR A 129 4.42 -8.22 12.36
N LEU A 130 5.10 -9.26 11.87
CA LEU A 130 4.92 -10.64 12.39
C LEU A 130 5.52 -10.84 13.79
N LEU A 131 6.61 -10.14 14.12
CA LEU A 131 7.22 -10.17 15.46
C LEU A 131 6.57 -9.16 16.43
N GLN A 132 6.04 -8.04 15.90
CA GLN A 132 5.49 -6.94 16.71
C GLN A 132 3.96 -6.99 16.87
N GLY A 133 3.25 -7.83 16.10
CA GLY A 133 1.79 -7.95 16.17
C GLY A 133 1.26 -8.38 17.53
N SER A 134 2.05 -9.13 18.30
CA SER A 134 1.76 -9.44 19.72
C SER A 134 1.81 -8.18 20.60
N LEU A 135 2.75 -7.28 20.31
CA LEU A 135 2.98 -6.05 21.08
C LEU A 135 1.90 -4.98 20.82
N ILE A 136 1.14 -5.09 19.73
CA ILE A 136 -0.04 -4.22 19.47
C ILE A 136 -1.13 -4.42 20.55
N LYS A 137 -1.27 -5.65 21.08
CA LYS A 137 -2.24 -5.95 22.14
C LYS A 137 -1.71 -5.71 23.55
N GLU A 138 -0.42 -5.93 23.80
CA GLU A 138 0.17 -5.82 25.15
C GLU A 138 0.70 -4.42 25.48
N ASP A 139 1.28 -3.68 24.52
CA ASP A 139 1.96 -2.41 24.78
C ASP A 139 1.80 -1.43 23.61
N SER A 140 0.60 -0.85 23.53
CA SER A 140 0.23 0.11 22.49
C SER A 140 1.08 1.38 22.49
N GLU A 141 1.66 1.78 23.63
CA GLU A 141 2.46 2.99 23.76
C GLU A 141 3.89 2.79 23.20
N ASN A 142 4.49 1.64 23.48
CA ASN A 142 5.78 1.26 22.90
C ASN A 142 5.67 1.05 21.38
N TYR A 143 4.58 0.43 20.91
CA TYR A 143 4.30 0.33 19.47
C TYR A 143 4.25 1.72 18.81
N ARG A 144 3.51 2.67 19.39
CA ARG A 144 3.43 4.06 18.87
C ARG A 144 4.79 4.76 18.87
N ARG A 145 5.63 4.53 19.89
CA ARG A 145 7.00 5.06 19.95
C ARG A 145 7.88 4.48 18.84
N LEU A 146 7.77 3.19 18.55
CA LEU A 146 8.55 2.53 17.50
C LEU A 146 8.12 2.96 16.09
N VAL A 147 6.82 3.16 15.87
CA VAL A 147 6.29 3.78 14.63
C VAL A 147 6.81 5.20 14.48
N GLY A 148 6.76 6.02 15.54
CA GLY A 148 7.26 7.39 15.52
C GLY A 148 8.78 7.50 15.29
N LYS A 149 9.54 6.46 15.62
CA LYS A 149 10.98 6.34 15.32
C LYS A 149 11.28 5.80 13.93
N GLY A 150 10.26 5.35 13.19
CA GLY A 150 10.41 4.69 11.89
C GLY A 150 11.10 3.33 11.97
N GLU A 151 11.12 2.67 13.14
CA GLU A 151 11.69 1.32 13.31
C GLU A 151 10.71 0.24 12.83
N THR A 152 9.41 0.50 12.99
CA THR A 152 8.31 -0.29 12.43
C THR A 152 7.40 0.64 11.64
N ASP A 153 6.64 0.08 10.70
CA ASP A 153 5.61 0.83 9.98
C ASP A 153 4.23 0.18 10.21
N PRO A 154 3.14 0.94 10.05
CA PRO A 154 1.79 0.42 10.23
C PRO A 154 1.17 -0.17 8.96
N MET A 155 1.86 -0.09 7.80
CA MET A 155 1.33 -0.58 6.54
C MET A 155 1.63 -2.08 6.42
N GLN A 156 0.64 -2.82 5.93
CA GLN A 156 0.82 -4.22 5.59
C GLN A 156 1.28 -4.34 4.13
N ASP A 157 2.07 -5.38 3.86
CA ASP A 157 2.43 -5.78 2.51
C ASP A 157 1.25 -6.42 1.80
N ILE A 158 1.16 -6.19 0.50
CA ILE A 158 0.08 -6.73 -0.33
C ILE A 158 0.59 -7.98 -1.03
N PHE A 159 0.05 -9.14 -0.65
CA PHE A 159 0.27 -10.39 -1.35
C PHE A 159 -0.81 -10.57 -2.41
N ILE A 160 -0.39 -10.77 -3.66
CA ILE A 160 -1.28 -11.04 -4.77
C ILE A 160 -1.01 -12.46 -5.23
N ILE A 161 -2.05 -13.27 -5.18
CA ILE A 161 -2.05 -14.63 -5.69
C ILE A 161 -2.71 -14.58 -7.06
N VAL A 162 -1.95 -14.99 -8.07
CA VAL A 162 -2.43 -15.16 -9.44
C VAL A 162 -2.71 -16.65 -9.63
N CYS A 163 -3.98 -16.94 -9.87
CA CYS A 163 -4.53 -18.26 -10.15
C CYS A 163 -5.52 -18.17 -11.33
#